data_AF-A0A7C1V6C3-F1
#
_entry.id   AF-A0A7C1V6C3-F1
#
_cell.length_a   1.000
_cell.length_b   1.000
_cell.length_c   1.000
_cell.angle_alpha   90.00
_cell.angle_beta   90.00
_cell.angle_gamma   90.00
#
_symmetry.space_group_name_H-M   'P 1'
#
loop_
_entity.id
_entity.type
_entity.pdbx_description
1 polymer ?
#
loop_
_entity_poly.entity_id
_entity_poly.type
_entity_poly.pdbx_seq_one_letter_code
_entity_poly.pdbx_strand_id
1 'polypeptide(L)'
;MSSLISWFKKEIVYIRNSYIEIVKSVIVFVLASSGLGASILLRYLGYNGTVIISLSLIVEAISLFLCYFLLKGYLKSNDELETPKSRN
;
A
#
# COMPACT_ATOMS: atom_id res chain seq x y z
N MET A 1 -31.23 13.60 11.58
CA MET A 1 -30.08 14.41 11.10
C MET A 1 -28.94 14.51 12.11
N SER A 2 -29.19 14.68 13.42
CA SER A 2 -28.13 14.75 14.45
C SER A 2 -27.26 13.48 14.55
N SER A 3 -27.84 12.27 14.43
CA SER A 3 -27.05 11.02 14.52
C SER A 3 -26.19 10.73 13.30
N LEU A 4 -26.58 11.20 12.11
CA LEU A 4 -25.78 11.06 10.88
C LEU A 4 -24.52 11.92 10.96
N ILE A 5 -24.65 13.16 11.46
CA ILE A 5 -23.52 14.07 11.65
C ILE A 5 -22.55 13.55 12.71
N SER A 6 -23.04 13.01 13.82
CA SER A 6 -22.16 12.44 14.85
C SER A 6 -21.45 11.16 14.39
N TRP A 7 -22.12 10.35 13.55
CA TRP A 7 -21.53 9.18 12.93
C TRP A 7 -20.45 9.54 11.90
N PHE A 8 -20.73 10.48 10.98
CA PHE A 8 -19.74 11.02 10.04
C PHE A 8 -18.52 11.62 10.75
N LYS A 9 -18.74 12.36 11.84
CA LYS A 9 -17.64 12.96 12.62
C LYS A 9 -16.74 11.89 13.25
N LYS A 10 -17.33 10.76 13.68
CA LYS A 10 -16.58 9.59 14.18
C LYS A 10 -15.76 8.93 13.07
N GLU A 11 -16.36 8.69 11.90
CA GLU A 11 -15.64 8.11 10.76
C GLU A 11 -14.49 9.01 10.30
N ILE A 12 -14.68 10.32 10.20
CA ILE A 12 -13.62 11.26 9.80
C ILE A 12 -12.45 11.22 10.78
N VAL A 13 -12.73 11.14 12.08
CA VAL A 13 -11.68 11.01 13.11
C VAL A 13 -10.97 9.65 12.99
N TYR A 14 -11.70 8.58 12.71
CA TYR A 14 -11.13 7.25 12.50
C TYR A 14 -10.22 7.21 11.27
N ILE A 15 -10.69 7.73 10.13
CA ILE A 15 -9.92 7.86 8.88
C ILE A 15 -8.66 8.69 9.12
N ARG A 16 -8.76 9.77 9.89
CA ARG A 16 -7.61 10.61 10.24
C ARG A 16 -6.59 9.85 11.10
N ASN A 17 -7.03 9.01 12.03
CA ASN A 17 -6.14 8.19 12.84
C ASN A 17 -5.47 7.07 12.02
N SER A 18 -6.20 6.46 11.08
CA SER A 18 -5.68 5.43 10.16
C SER A 18 -5.03 5.99 8.89
N TYR A 19 -4.82 7.31 8.80
CA TYR A 19 -4.29 7.96 7.59
C TYR A 19 -2.96 7.36 7.14
N ILE A 20 -2.09 6.99 8.08
CA ILE A 20 -0.78 6.36 7.78
C ILE A 20 -0.98 4.99 7.09
N GLU A 21 -1.97 4.22 7.51
CA GLU A 21 -2.29 2.91 6.93
C GLU A 21 -2.88 3.07 5.53
N ILE A 22 -3.73 4.07 5.33
CA ILE A 22 -4.31 4.42 4.03
C ILE A 22 -3.21 4.84 3.04
N VAL A 23 -2.26 5.67 3.48
CA VAL A 23 -1.14 6.07 2.62
C VAL A 23 -0.29 4.85 2.23
N LYS A 24 -0.02 3.96 3.18
CA LYS A 24 0.71 2.71 2.90
C LYS A 24 -0.02 1.82 1.90
N SER A 25 -1.34 1.67 2.02
CA SER A 25 -2.12 0.85 1.08
C SER A 25 -2.13 1.44 -0.33
N VAL A 26 -2.22 2.77 -0.46
CA VAL A 26 -2.09 3.48 -1.74
C VAL A 26 -0.72 3.24 -2.35
N ILE A 27 0.36 3.31 -1.57
CA ILE A 27 1.73 3.04 -2.06
C ILE A 27 1.83 1.60 -2.60
N VAL A 28 1.32 0.62 -1.85
CA VAL A 28 1.31 -0.79 -2.29
C VAL A 28 0.52 -0.96 -3.58
N PHE A 29 -0.63 -0.29 -3.70
CA PHE A 29 -1.45 -0.34 -4.92
C PHE A 29 -0.73 0.24 -6.14
N VAL A 30 -0.04 1.37 -5.97
CA VAL A 30 0.76 1.99 -7.04
C VAL A 30 1.93 1.08 -7.44
N LEU A 31 2.63 0.48 -6.47
CA LEU A 31 3.70 -0.48 -6.76
C LEU A 31 3.19 -1.70 -7.51
N ALA A 32 2.07 -2.28 -7.07
CA ALA A 32 1.47 -3.47 -7.67
C ALA A 32 0.99 -3.23 -9.12
N SER A 33 0.58 -2.00 -9.44
CA SER A 33 0.11 -1.61 -10.79
C SER A 33 1.21 -1.01 -11.67
N SER A 34 2.42 -0.77 -11.13
CA SER A 34 3.50 -0.05 -11.82
C SER A 34 4.02 -0.76 -13.07
N GLY A 35 4.09 -2.09 -13.09
CA GLY A 35 4.53 -2.89 -14.25
C GLY A 35 3.59 -2.73 -15.46
N LEU A 36 2.28 -2.67 -15.19
CA LEU A 36 1.25 -2.37 -16.19
C LEU A 36 1.37 -0.93 -16.70
N GLY A 37 1.56 0.03 -15.79
CA GLY A 37 1.76 1.44 -16.16
C GLY A 37 2.99 1.63 -17.05
N ALA A 38 4.11 0.98 -16.70
CA ALA A 38 5.32 0.99 -17.50
C ALA A 38 5.10 0.37 -18.89
N SER A 39 4.36 -0.74 -18.98
CA SER A 39 4.05 -1.40 -20.24
C SER A 39 3.22 -0.51 -21.18
N ILE A 40 2.18 0.14 -20.64
CA ILE A 40 1.33 1.06 -21.39
C ILE A 40 2.14 2.28 -21.88
N LEU A 41 2.98 2.86 -21.02
CA LEU A 41 3.81 4.00 -21.38
C LEU A 41 4.83 3.66 -22.48
N LEU A 42 5.54 2.54 -22.34
CA LEU A 42 6.52 2.08 -23.33
C LEU A 42 5.84 1.74 -24.66
N ARG A 43 4.61 1.19 -24.62
CA ARG A 43 3.81 0.95 -25.82
C ARG A 43 3.40 2.25 -26.50
N TYR A 44 3.00 3.26 -25.73
CA TYR A 44 2.66 4.59 -26.25
C TYR A 44 3.86 5.27 -26.92
N LEU A 45 5.07 5.06 -26.39
CA LEU A 45 6.32 5.57 -26.95
C LEU A 45 6.81 4.78 -28.18
N GLY A 46 6.12 3.72 -28.60
CA GLY A 46 6.43 2.96 -29.81
C GLY A 46 7.55 1.92 -29.66
N TYR A 47 7.90 1.51 -28.43
CA TYR A 47 8.89 0.46 -28.22
C TYR A 47 8.39 -0.93 -28.62
N ASN A 48 9.32 -1.80 -29.01
CA ASN A 48 9.03 -3.19 -29.35
C ASN A 48 8.60 -4.02 -28.14
N GLY A 49 7.80 -5.07 -28.39
CA GLY A 49 7.26 -5.95 -27.35
C GLY A 49 8.32 -6.56 -26.43
N THR A 50 9.50 -6.91 -26.96
CA THR A 50 10.62 -7.44 -26.16
C THR A 50 11.11 -6.42 -25.13
N VAL A 51 11.32 -5.17 -25.54
CA VAL A 51 11.79 -4.10 -24.65
C VAL A 51 10.76 -3.82 -23.56
N ILE A 52 9.48 -3.79 -23.94
CA ILE A 52 8.35 -3.63 -23.02
C ILE A 52 8.38 -4.73 -21.95
N ILE A 53 8.43 -6.00 -22.35
CA ILE A 53 8.41 -7.14 -21.42
C ILE A 53 9.65 -7.12 -20.52
N SER A 54 10.84 -6.89 -21.07
CA SER A 54 12.08 -6.87 -20.29
C SER A 54 12.07 -5.76 -19.23
N LEU A 55 11.68 -4.53 -19.59
CA LEU A 55 11.59 -3.42 -18.63
C LEU A 55 10.47 -3.61 -17.62
N SER A 56 9.29 -4.05 -18.05
CA SER A 56 8.17 -4.33 -17.14
C SER A 56 8.54 -5.39 -16.10
N LEU A 57 9.21 -6.48 -16.49
CA LEU A 57 9.69 -7.50 -15.55
C LEU A 57 10.67 -6.95 -14.51
N ILE A 58 11.59 -6.07 -14.93
CA ILE A 58 12.54 -5.43 -14.01
C ILE A 58 11.79 -4.53 -13.02
N VAL A 59 10.84 -3.73 -13.51
CA VAL A 59 9.99 -2.86 -12.67
C VAL A 59 9.17 -3.69 -11.68
N GLU A 60 8.62 -4.82 -12.12
CA GLU A 60 7.83 -5.73 -11.28
C GLU A 60 8.69 -6.38 -10.18
N ALA A 61 9.91 -6.82 -10.53
CA ALA A 61 10.85 -7.40 -9.56
C ALA A 61 11.22 -6.39 -8.46
N ILE A 62 11.49 -5.14 -8.84
CA ILE A 62 11.77 -4.06 -7.88
C ILE A 62 10.54 -3.76 -7.02
N SER A 63 9.36 -3.72 -7.63
CA SER A 63 8.10 -3.45 -6.93
C SER A 63 7.76 -4.53 -5.92
N LEU A 64 7.95 -5.80 -6.26
CA LEU A 64 7.79 -6.93 -5.34
C LEU A 64 8.77 -6.84 -4.17
N PHE A 65 10.03 -6.50 -4.45
CA PHE A 65 11.03 -6.31 -3.40
C PHE A 65 10.64 -5.20 -2.42
N LEU A 66 10.20 -4.06 -2.93
CA LEU A 66 9.74 -2.94 -2.10
C LEU A 66 8.45 -3.27 -1.34
N CYS A 67 7.48 -3.94 -1.99
CA CYS A 67 6.27 -4.43 -1.35
C CYS A 67 6.60 -5.38 -0.20
N TYR A 68 7.56 -6.30 -0.36
CA TYR A 68 8.00 -7.18 0.70
C TYR A 68 8.50 -6.41 1.93
N PHE A 69 9.33 -5.39 1.74
CA PHE A 69 9.81 -4.57 2.87
C PHE A 69 8.69 -3.77 3.55
N LEU A 70 7.77 -3.19 2.77
CA LEU A 70 6.62 -2.46 3.28
C LEU A 70 5.66 -3.37 4.07
N LEU A 71 5.38 -4.56 3.54
CA LEU A 71 4.50 -5.55 4.17
C LEU A 71 5.16 -6.24 5.37
N LYS A 72 6.49 -6.41 5.37
CA LYS A 72 7.23 -7.04 6.48
C LYS A 72 6.98 -6.32 7.81
N GLY A 73 6.88 -5.00 7.81
CA GLY A 73 6.54 -4.23 9.01
C GLY A 73 5.09 -4.45 9.48
N TYR A 74 4.18 -4.76 8.54
CA TYR A 74 2.77 -5.04 8.83
C TYR A 74 2.57 -6.47 9.37
N LEU A 75 3.25 -7.45 8.76
CA LEU A 75 3.27 -8.84 9.21
C LEU A 75 3.88 -9.01 10.61
N LYS A 76 4.67 -8.02 11.07
CA LYS A 76 5.27 -8.01 12.40
C LYS A 76 4.34 -7.43 13.49
N SER A 77 3.08 -7.11 13.18
CA SER A 77 2.17 -6.48 14.14
C SER A 77 1.48 -7.50 15.06
N ASN A 78 1.88 -7.45 16.34
CA ASN A 78 1.05 -7.65 17.56
C ASN A 78 0.94 -9.01 18.27
N ASP A 79 2.03 -9.79 18.40
CA ASP A 79 2.11 -10.74 19.54
C ASP A 79 2.67 -10.07 20.83
N GLU A 80 2.94 -8.76 20.83
CA GLU A 80 3.52 -8.04 21.99
C GLU A 80 2.57 -7.02 22.67
N LEU A 81 1.28 -7.01 22.36
CA LEU A 81 0.32 -6.04 22.95
C LEU A 81 -0.65 -6.58 24.00
N GLU A 82 -0.44 -7.78 24.54
CA GLU A 82 -1.18 -8.27 25.71
C GLU A 82 -0.27 -8.94 26.75
N THR A 83 0.43 -8.14 27.55
CA THR A 83 0.53 -8.50 28.99
C THR A 83 0.13 -7.28 29.82
N PRO A 84 -1.01 -7.33 30.54
CA PRO A 84 -1.33 -6.30 31.50
C PRO A 84 -0.24 -6.32 32.57
N LYS A 85 0.42 -5.18 32.71
CA LYS A 85 1.34 -4.80 33.79
C LYS A 85 0.92 -5.45 35.12
N SER A 86 1.56 -6.55 35.49
CA SER A 86 1.42 -7.15 36.81
C SER A 86 2.08 -6.20 37.81
N ARG A 87 1.24 -5.57 38.60
CA ARG A 87 1.57 -4.70 39.72
C ARG A 87 1.95 -5.63 40.88
N ASN A 88 3.22 -5.65 41.26
CA ASN A 88 3.69 -6.02 42.60
C ASN A 88 4.74 -4.99 43.03
#